data_AF-A0A956QUJ0-F1
#
_entry.id   AF-A0A956QUJ0-F1
#
_cell.length_a   1.000
_cell.length_b   1.000
_cell.length_c   1.000
_cell.angle_alpha   90.00
_cell.angle_beta   90.00
_cell.angle_gamma   90.00
#
_symmetry.space_group_name_H-M   'P 1'
#
loop_
_entity.id
_entity.type
_entity.pdbx_description
1 polymer ?
#
loop_
_entity_poly.entity_id
_entity_poly.type
_entity_poly.pdbx_seq_one_letter_code
_entity_poly.pdbx_strand_id
1 'polypeptide(L)' 'MSDREVKLLVFDMGHVLIDFEWIAVCRQFASAAGVSLDDFQVVLSHVATMGYETGRVETREFLSRL' A
#
# COMPACT_ATOMS: atom_id res chain seq x y z
N MET A 1 -13.59 -31.05 -25.11
CA MET A 1 -12.99 -29.80 -24.58
C MET A 1 -11.78 -30.23 -23.76
N SER A 2 -10.59 -29.72 -24.06
CA SER A 2 -9.38 -30.06 -23.30
C SER A 2 -9.54 -29.50 -21.89
N ASP A 3 -9.59 -30.39 -20.89
CA ASP A 3 -9.39 -30.02 -19.49
C ASP A 3 -8.00 -29.40 -19.39
N ARG A 4 -7.96 -28.07 -19.22
CA ARG A 4 -6.71 -27.39 -18.92
C ARG A 4 -6.43 -27.62 -17.44
N GLU A 5 -5.53 -28.55 -17.15
CA GLU A 5 -5.00 -28.78 -15.82
C GLU A 5 -4.37 -27.48 -15.29
N VAL A 6 -5.00 -26.86 -14.29
CA VAL A 6 -4.47 -25.67 -13.62
C VAL A 6 -3.31 -26.11 -12.73
N LYS A 7 -2.10 -25.61 -13.03
CA LYS A 7 -0.87 -25.99 -12.33
C LYS A 7 -0.46 -25.03 -11.21
N LEU A 8 -0.99 -23.81 -11.22
CA LEU A 8 -0.65 -22.77 -10.25
C LEU A 8 -1.82 -21.79 -10.10
N LEU A 9 -2.09 -21.41 -8.85
CA LEU A 9 -2.97 -20.30 -8.49
C LEU A 9 -2.15 -19.27 -7.75
N VAL A 10 -2.25 -18.01 -8.17
CA VAL A 10 -1.62 -16.87 -7.52
C VAL A 10 -2.73 -15.89 -7.14
N PHE A 11 -2.73 -15.49 -5.87
CA PHE A 11 -3.68 -14.53 -5.33
C PHE A 11 -2.92 -13.29 -4.91
N ASP A 12 -3.43 -12.13 -5.30
CA ASP A 12 -3.07 -10.88 -4.65
C ASP A 12 -3.61 -10.88 -3.21
N MET A 13 -3.11 -10.00 -2.36
CA MET A 13 -3.53 -9.93 -0.96
C MET A 13 -4.70 -8.97 -0.79
N GLY A 14 -4.52 -7.70 -1.15
CA GLY A 14 -5.53 -6.66 -0.98
C GLY A 14 -6.74 -6.89 -1.87
N HIS A 15 -7.95 -6.74 -1.31
CA HIS A 15 -9.23 -6.94 -2.00
C HIS A 15 -9.48 -8.35 -2.57
N VAL A 16 -8.59 -9.31 -2.32
CA VAL A 16 -8.71 -10.70 -2.76
C VAL A 16 -8.75 -11.63 -1.56
N LEU A 17 -7.71 -11.60 -0.72
CA LEU A 17 -7.62 -12.44 0.49
C LEU A 17 -8.04 -11.69 1.75
N ILE A 18 -7.94 -10.36 1.73
CA ILE A 18 -8.36 -9.49 2.83
C ILE A 18 -9.20 -8.33 2.33
N ASP A 19 -10.20 -7.95 3.13
CA ASP A 19 -10.94 -6.71 2.95
C ASP A 19 -10.02 -5.55 3.30
N PHE A 20 -9.49 -4.89 2.27
CA PHE A 20 -8.50 -3.83 2.41
C PHE A 20 -9.10 -2.50 1.99
N GLU A 21 -9.40 -1.62 2.94
CA GLU A 21 -9.96 -0.31 2.62
C GLU A 21 -8.88 0.77 2.64
N TRP A 22 -8.36 1.09 1.45
CA TRP A 22 -7.25 2.05 1.32
C TRP A 22 -7.55 3.42 1.94
N ILE A 23 -8.79 3.91 1.81
CA ILE A 23 -9.18 5.18 2.41
C ILE A 23 -9.16 5.14 3.94
N ALA A 24 -9.47 4.00 4.56
CA ALA A 24 -9.41 3.83 6.00
C ALA A 24 -7.95 3.85 6.49
N VAL A 25 -7.05 3.18 5.75
CA VAL A 25 -5.60 3.21 5.99
C VAL A 25 -5.07 4.64 5.91
N CYS A 26 -5.40 5.37 4.84
CA CYS A 26 -4.97 6.76 4.64
C CYS A 26 -5.45 7.68 5.77
N ARG A 27 -6.71 7.53 6.20
CA ARG A 27 -7.27 8.32 7.32
C ARG A 27 -6.54 8.06 8.63
N GLN A 28 -6.20 6.80 8.92
CA GLN A 28 -5.47 6.46 10.14
C GLN A 28 -4.05 7.01 10.13
N PHE A 29 -3.34 6.92 9.00
CA PHE A 29 -2.02 7.52 8.89
C PHE A 29 -2.05 9.04 9.02
N ALA A 30 -2.96 9.72 8.31
CA ALA A 30 -3.12 11.17 8.42
C ALA A 30 -3.40 11.59 9.88
N SER A 31 -4.31 10.88 10.55
CA SER A 31 -4.63 11.11 11.96
C SER A 31 -3.42 10.88 12.88
N ALA A 32 -2.62 9.84 12.66
CA ALA A 32 -1.46 9.53 13.49
C ALA A 32 -0.31 10.54 13.28
N ALA A 33 -0.16 11.05 12.06
CA ALA A 33 0.82 12.07 11.72
C ALA A 33 0.37 13.51 12.08
N GLY A 34 -0.89 13.71 12.46
CA GLY A 34 -1.43 15.03 12.80
C GLY A 34 -1.59 15.95 11.59
N VAL A 35 -1.76 15.38 10.39
CA VAL A 35 -1.93 16.12 9.12
C VAL A 35 -3.32 15.92 8.54
N SER A 36 -3.72 16.78 7.60
CA SER A 36 -4.99 16.59 6.89
C SER A 36 -4.89 15.41 5.91
N LEU A 37 -6.05 14.84 5.55
CA LEU A 37 -6.09 13.76 4.56
C LEU A 37 -5.58 14.23 3.19
N ASP A 38 -5.86 15.48 2.82
CA ASP A 38 -5.43 16.07 1.56
C ASP A 38 -3.90 16.23 1.52
N ASP A 39 -3.29 16.71 2.61
CA ASP A 39 -1.83 16.81 2.74
C ASP A 39 -1.19 15.41 2.70
N PHE A 40 -1.80 14.43 3.36
CA PHE A 40 -1.31 13.06 3.37
C PHE A 40 -1.40 12.38 1.99
N GLN A 41 -2.42 12.71 1.17
CA GLN A 41 -2.53 12.20 -0.20
C GLN A 41 -1.37 12.64 -1.10
N VAL A 42 -0.88 13.88 -0.91
CA VAL A 42 0.30 14.36 -1.62
C VAL A 42 1.52 13.53 -1.26
N VAL A 43 1.72 13.27 0.03
CA VAL A 43 2.78 12.39 0.55
C VAL A 43 2.66 10.97 -0.01
N LEU A 44 1.44 10.41 -0.05
CA LEU A 44 1.16 9.07 -0.58
C LEU A 44 1.65 8.88 -2.02
N SER A 45 1.50 9.91 -2.86
CA SER A 45 1.96 9.87 -4.25
C SER A 45 3.48 9.69 -4.38
N HIS A 46 4.24 10.02 -3.32
CA HIS A 46 5.69 9.88 -3.28
C HIS A 46 6.13 8.52 -2.70
N VAL A 47 5.26 7.81 -1.97
CA VAL A 47 5.58 6.51 -1.34
C VAL A 47 5.95 5.45 -2.37
N ALA A 48 5.19 5.39 -3.46
CA ALA A 48 5.43 4.46 -4.55
C ALA A 48 6.77 4.74 -5.25
N THR A 49 7.17 6.01 -5.38
CA THR A 49 8.39 6.42 -6.09
C THR A 49 9.64 6.38 -5.22
N MET A 50 9.50 6.45 -3.89
CA MET A 50 10.63 6.34 -2.94
C MET A 50 11.12 4.90 -2.72
N GLY A 51 10.44 3.90 -3.30
CA GLY A 51 10.89 2.51 -3.27
C GLY A 51 10.54 1.75 -2.00
N TYR A 52 9.60 2.26 -1.19
CA TYR A 52 9.11 1.61 0.03
C TYR A 52 8.50 0.24 -0.26
N GLU A 53 7.59 0.16 -1.23
CA GLU A 53 6.93 -1.10 -1.64
C GLU A 53 7.90 -2.12 -2.24
N THR A 54 9.04 -1.66 -2.75
CA THR A 54 10.09 -2.51 -3.33
C THR A 54 11.16 -2.93 -2.31
N GLY A 55 11.04 -2.49 -1.05
CA GLY A 55 12.02 -2.75 0.00
C GLY A 55 13.36 -2.03 -0.17
N ARG A 56 13.42 -0.97 -1.00
CA ARG A 56 14.66 -0.19 -1.23
C ARG A 56 14.94 0.81 -0.13
N VAL A 57 13.92 1.19 0.64
CA VAL A 57 14.02 2.03 1.82
C VAL A 57 13.28 1.37 2.97
N GLU A 58 13.84 1.48 4.17
CA GLU A 58 13.19 0.99 5.39
C GLU A 58 12.05 1.92 5.81
N THR A 59 11.09 1.40 6.58
CA THR A 59 9.97 2.19 7.13
C THR A 59 10.44 3.42 7.90
N ARG A 60 11.53 3.32 8.68
CA ARG A 60 12.05 4.47 9.43
C ARG A 60 12.57 5.57 8.50
N GLU A 61 13.29 5.19 7.44
CA GLU A 61 13.82 6.14 6.46
C GLU A 61 12.68 6.80 5.69
N PHE A 62 11.70 6.00 5.26
CA PHE A 62 10.48 6.46 4.62
C PHE A 62 9.77 7.56 5.44
N LEU A 63 9.55 7.32 6.74
CA LEU A 63 8.88 8.26 7.64
C LEU A 63 9.67 9.55 7.87
N SER A 64 11.01 9.53 7.79
CA SER A 64 11.83 10.74 7.97
C SER A 64 11.76 11.72 6.80
N ARG A 65 11.16 11.31 5.66
CA ARG A 65 11.02 12.10 4.44
C ARG A 65 9.61 12.65 4.21
N LEU A 66 8.70 12.41 5.16
CA LEU A 66 7.34 12.96 5.21
C LEU A 66 7.31 14.24 6.04
#